data_AF-A0A1S7PET9-F1
#
_entry.id   AF-A0A1S7PET9-F1
#
_cell.length_a   1.000
_cell.length_b   1.000
_cell.length_c   1.000
_cell.angle_alpha   90.00
_cell.angle_beta   90.00
_cell.angle_gamma   90.00
#
_symmetry.space_group_name_H-M   'P 1'
#
loop_
_entity.id
_entity.type
_entity.pdbx_description
1 polymer ?
#
loop_
_entity_poly.entity_id
_entity_poly.type
_entity_poly.pdbx_seq_one_letter_code
_entity_poly.pdbx_strand_id
1 'polypeptide(L)'
;MNNEQLEKLEVLDGSRRGNREKAAVRLEDVRELLQIGSKLRSKQLTAAPTIADFNALQKDLEDIFNRLNGVATAIQKRLIR
;
A
#
# COMPACT_ATOMS: atom_id res chain seq x y z
N MET A 1 38.87 -40.70 1.57
CA MET A 1 37.65 -40.08 1.03
C MET A 1 36.82 -39.62 2.21
N ASN A 2 37.16 -38.46 2.78
CA ASN A 2 36.56 -37.14 2.51
C ASN A 2 35.05 -37.14 2.72
N ASN A 3 34.63 -37.01 3.99
CA ASN A 3 33.36 -36.39 4.31
C ASN A 3 33.68 -34.99 4.84
N GLU A 4 34.09 -34.11 3.92
CA GLU A 4 33.96 -32.68 4.15
C GLU A 4 32.46 -32.42 4.27
N GLN A 5 31.97 -32.39 5.52
CA GLN A 5 30.69 -31.81 5.84
C GLN A 5 30.78 -30.36 5.38
N LEU A 6 30.27 -30.08 4.18
CA LEU A 6 29.96 -28.74 3.71
C LEU A 6 28.86 -28.20 4.62
N GLU A 7 29.24 -27.82 5.83
CA GLU A 7 28.47 -26.90 6.64
C GLU A 7 28.35 -25.64 5.81
N LYS A 8 27.17 -25.44 5.23
CA LYS A 8 26.80 -24.22 4.53
C LYS A 8 26.75 -23.14 5.60
N LEU A 9 27.89 -22.49 5.84
CA LEU A 9 27.95 -21.23 6.57
C LEU A 9 26.99 -20.28 5.84
N GLU A 10 25.81 -20.06 6.43
CA GLU A 10 24.93 -18.95 6.09
C GLU A 10 25.62 -17.66 6.58
N VAL A 11 26.77 -17.36 5.97
CA VAL A 11 27.36 -16.03 5.97
C VAL A 11 26.23 -15.11 5.55
N LEU A 12 25.89 -14.16 6.42
CA LEU A 12 25.80 -12.70 6.22
C LEU A 12 25.84 -12.12 4.77
N ASP A 13 25.49 -12.87 3.73
CA ASP A 13 25.48 -12.54 2.29
C ASP A 13 24.19 -11.80 1.90
N GLY A 14 23.28 -11.59 2.86
CA GLY A 14 22.01 -10.92 2.56
C GLY A 14 21.19 -11.66 1.50
N SER A 15 21.44 -12.96 1.30
CA SER A 15 20.80 -13.84 0.32
C SER A 15 19.33 -14.16 0.63
N ARG A 16 18.68 -13.34 1.46
CA ARG A 16 17.26 -13.05 1.31
C ARG A 16 17.04 -12.31 -0.02
N ARG A 17 17.32 -12.96 -1.15
CA ARG A 17 16.67 -12.66 -2.42
C ARG A 17 15.21 -13.13 -2.31
N GLY A 18 14.45 -12.52 -1.40
CA GLY A 18 13.02 -12.43 -1.57
C GLY A 18 12.79 -11.84 -2.95
N ASN A 19 11.88 -12.42 -3.72
CA ASN A 19 11.64 -12.05 -5.11
C ASN A 19 11.65 -10.52 -5.26
N ARG A 20 12.70 -9.97 -5.89
CA ARG A 20 12.91 -8.51 -6.07
C ARG A 20 11.76 -7.86 -6.84
N GLU A 21 11.01 -8.67 -7.59
CA GLU A 21 9.84 -8.25 -8.36
C GLU A 21 8.59 -8.04 -7.49
N LYS A 22 8.58 -8.50 -6.24
CA LYS A 22 7.49 -8.16 -5.31
C LYS A 22 7.75 -6.76 -4.76
N ALA A 23 7.04 -5.79 -5.33
CA ALA A 23 6.91 -4.47 -4.74
C ALA A 23 6.42 -4.62 -3.29
N ALA A 24 7.32 -4.47 -2.31
CA ALA A 24 6.94 -4.44 -0.90
C ALA A 24 6.38 -3.04 -0.61
N VAL A 25 5.10 -2.84 -0.93
CA VAL A 25 4.31 -1.77 -0.35
C VAL A 25 4.27 -2.04 1.16
N ARG A 26 4.48 -1.02 2.00
CA ARG A 26 4.42 -1.25 3.45
C ARG A 26 3.03 -1.76 3.80
N LEU A 27 2.97 -2.76 4.67
CA LEU A 27 1.69 -3.33 5.08
C LEU A 27 0.76 -2.25 5.68
N GLU A 28 1.35 -1.22 6.29
CA GLU A 28 0.68 -0.01 6.77
C GLU A 28 -0.07 0.73 5.66
N ASP A 29 0.60 1.04 4.53
CA ASP A 29 0.00 1.78 3.41
C ASP A 29 -1.19 1.02 2.80
N VAL A 30 -1.11 -0.31 2.72
CA VAL A 30 -2.19 -1.17 2.22
C VAL A 30 -3.33 -1.28 3.23
N ARG A 31 -3.02 -1.39 4.53
CA ARG A 31 -4.04 -1.40 5.60
C ARG A 31 -4.86 -0.12 5.59
N GLU A 32 -4.23 1.02 5.34
CA GLU A 32 -4.93 2.30 5.26
C GLU A 32 -5.87 2.40 4.06
N LEU A 33 -5.52 1.78 2.91
CA LEU A 33 -6.42 1.66 1.76
C LEU A 33 -7.62 0.75 2.07
N LEU A 34 -7.37 -0.40 2.72
CA LEU A 34 -8.44 -1.36 3.06
C LEU A 34 -9.45 -0.77 4.05
N GLN A 35 -9.07 0.23 4.84
CA GLN A 35 -9.93 0.94 5.78
C GLN A 35 -10.61 2.19 5.20
N ILE A 36 -10.41 2.53 3.92
CA ILE A 36 -11.05 3.70 3.31
C ILE A 36 -12.56 3.58 3.35
N GLY A 37 -13.10 2.41 2.99
CA GLY A 37 -14.55 2.23 2.83
C GLY A 37 -15.35 2.51 4.10
N SER A 38 -14.76 2.26 5.28
CA SER A 38 -15.41 2.54 6.57
C SER A 38 -15.27 4.00 7.03
N LYS A 39 -14.48 4.82 6.33
CA LYS A 39 -14.22 6.24 6.66
C LYS A 39 -14.90 7.21 5.68
N LEU A 40 -15.53 6.70 4.62
CA LEU A 40 -16.29 7.53 3.68
C LEU A 40 -17.52 8.10 4.37
N ARG A 41 -17.73 9.40 4.19
CA ARG A 41 -18.85 10.17 4.74
C ARG A 41 -20.02 10.25 3.75
N SER A 42 -19.70 10.12 2.45
CA SER A 42 -20.65 10.11 1.36
C SER A 42 -21.56 8.89 1.43
N LYS A 43 -22.82 9.11 1.09
CA LYS A 43 -23.88 8.09 1.12
C LYS A 43 -24.74 8.23 -0.13
N GLN A 44 -25.40 7.15 -0.50
CA GLN A 44 -26.41 7.21 -1.55
C GLN A 44 -27.59 8.05 -1.06
N LEU A 45 -27.96 9.05 -1.85
CA LEU A 45 -29.10 9.93 -1.58
C LEU A 45 -30.25 9.56 -2.52
N THR A 46 -31.45 9.54 -1.98
CA THR A 46 -32.71 9.33 -2.72
C THR A 46 -33.46 10.64 -2.98
N ALA A 47 -33.02 11.74 -2.37
CA ALA A 47 -33.56 13.08 -2.55
C ALA A 47 -32.49 14.03 -3.11
N ALA A 48 -32.89 15.27 -3.42
CA ALA A 48 -31.97 16.29 -3.90
C ALA A 48 -30.84 16.55 -2.88
N PRO A 49 -29.57 16.56 -3.31
CA PRO A 49 -28.43 16.70 -2.42
C PRO A 49 -28.34 18.10 -1.82
N THR A 50 -27.91 18.17 -0.57
CA THR A 50 -27.57 19.43 0.08
C THR A 50 -26.12 19.82 -0.19
N ILE A 51 -25.78 21.09 0.07
CA ILE A 51 -24.38 21.57 -0.01
C ILE A 51 -23.47 20.76 0.93
N ALA A 52 -23.99 20.33 2.09
CA ALA A 52 -23.23 19.50 3.03
C ALA A 52 -22.89 18.13 2.43
N ASP A 53 -23.83 17.51 1.71
CA ASP A 53 -23.60 16.24 1.02
C ASP A 53 -22.56 16.37 -0.09
N PHE A 54 -22.62 17.47 -0.84
CA PHE A 54 -21.63 17.76 -1.89
C PHE A 54 -20.22 17.93 -1.32
N ASN A 55 -20.07 18.74 -0.26
CA ASN A 55 -18.78 18.96 0.39
C ASN A 55 -18.23 17.66 1.00
N ALA A 56 -19.09 16.81 1.55
CA ALA A 56 -18.69 15.50 2.07
C ALA A 56 -18.14 14.60 0.96
N LEU A 57 -18.81 14.55 -0.20
CA LEU A 57 -18.33 13.82 -1.37
C LEU A 57 -17.00 14.36 -1.88
N GLN A 58 -16.88 15.68 -2.02
CA GLN A 58 -15.64 16.30 -2.48
C GLN A 58 -14.46 15.96 -1.56
N LYS A 59 -14.69 16.00 -0.24
CA LYS A 59 -13.67 15.66 0.74
C LYS A 59 -13.27 14.18 0.69
N ASP A 60 -14.25 13.30 0.54
CA ASP A 60 -13.99 11.87 0.38
C ASP A 60 -13.17 11.57 -0.89
N LEU A 61 -13.47 12.23 -2.01
CA LEU A 61 -12.70 12.10 -3.25
C LEU A 61 -11.26 12.57 -3.09
N GLU A 62 -11.05 13.71 -2.43
CA GLU A 62 -9.71 14.23 -2.10
C GLU A 62 -8.94 13.23 -1.23
N ASP A 63 -9.57 12.68 -0.20
CA ASP A 63 -8.96 11.72 0.71
C ASP A 63 -8.59 10.40 0.01
N ILE A 64 -9.45 9.90 -0.89
CA ILE A 64 -9.16 8.74 -1.73
C ILE A 64 -7.97 9.02 -2.65
N PHE A 65 -7.99 10.16 -3.35
CA PHE A 65 -6.94 10.55 -4.28
C PHE A 65 -5.58 10.64 -3.58
N ASN A 66 -5.52 11.31 -2.43
CA ASN A 66 -4.29 11.46 -1.65
C ASN A 66 -3.71 10.12 -1.21
N ARG A 67 -4.57 9.20 -0.74
CA ARG A 67 -4.14 7.86 -0.31
C ARG A 67 -3.64 7.02 -1.48
N LEU A 68 -4.35 7.01 -2.60
CA LEU A 68 -3.91 6.30 -3.81
C LEU A 68 -2.60 6.86 -4.35
N ASN A 69 -2.45 8.19 -4.36
CA ASN A 69 -1.21 8.83 -4.80
C ASN A 69 -0.03 8.53 -3.85
N GLY A 70 -0.29 8.44 -2.54
CA GLY A 70 0.70 8.00 -1.56
C GLY A 70 1.24 6.60 -1.87
N VAL A 71 0.34 5.66 -2.16
CA VAL A 71 0.71 4.28 -2.56
C VAL A 71 1.45 4.27 -3.91
N ALA A 72 0.96 5.00 -4.91
CA ALA A 72 1.62 5.12 -6.21
C ALA A 72 3.05 5.68 -6.07
N THR A 73 3.23 6.72 -5.26
CA THR A 73 4.54 7.32 -4.97
C THR A 73 5.47 6.34 -4.24
N ALA A 74 4.95 5.58 -3.28
CA ALA A 74 5.72 4.56 -2.57
C ALA A 74 6.21 3.45 -3.52
N ILE A 75 5.36 3.04 -4.47
CA ILE A 75 5.71 2.09 -5.53
C ILE A 75 6.77 2.69 -6.48
N GLN A 76 6.54 3.91 -6.96
CA GLN A 76 7.45 4.59 -7.90
C GLN A 76 8.85 4.79 -7.32
N LYS A 77 8.96 5.27 -6.07
CA LYS A 77 10.25 5.43 -5.37
C LYS A 77 11.07 4.14 -5.28
N ARG A 78 10.39 2.99 -5.32
CA ARG A 78 11.03 1.67 -5.25
C ARG A 78 11.37 1.11 -6.64
N LEU A 79 10.59 1.42 -7.67
CA LEU A 79 10.89 1.04 -9.06
C LEU A 79 12.08 1.80 -9.66
N ILE A 80 12.31 3.04 -9.21
CA ILE A 80 13.42 3.88 -9.68
C ILE A 80 14.74 3.56 -8.94
N ARG A 81 14.75 2.64 -7.97
CA ARG A 81 15.94 2.25 -7.19
C ARG A 81 16.56 0.93 -7.63
#